data_AF-A0AA42MYI5-F1
#
_entry.id   AF-A0AA42MYI5-F1
#
_cell.length_a   1.000
_cell.length_b   1.000
_cell.length_c   1.000
_cell.angle_alpha   90.00
_cell.angle_beta   90.00
_cell.angle_gamma   90.00
#
_symmetry.space_group_name_H-M   'P 1'
#
loop_
_entity.id
_entity.type
_entity.pdbx_description
1 polymer ?
#
loop_
_entity_poly.entity_id
_entity_poly.type
_entity_poly.pdbx_seq_one_letter_code
_entity_poly.pdbx_strand_id
1 'polypeptide(L)'
;MNTTHEQSTLGHFVRAYSPEHEMGLSFPALTIKGLALELAEMLREVLPALDVSVVSFTVTGIEAENIEITTQRAKRRVIEAREAESSGAAFLDGIGFWPFDSKPKQE
;
A
#
# COMPACT_ATOMS: atom_id res chain seq x y z
N MET A 1 38.84 -0.10 -11.99
CA MET A 1 37.59 -0.89 -11.89
C MET A 1 36.64 -0.06 -11.05
N ASN A 2 35.72 0.68 -11.68
CA ASN A 2 34.72 1.44 -10.94
C ASN A 2 33.64 0.45 -10.50
N THR A 3 33.63 0.10 -9.22
CA THR A 3 32.46 -0.53 -8.60
C THR A 3 31.37 0.54 -8.54
N THR A 4 30.50 0.56 -9.55
CA THR A 4 29.21 1.22 -9.40
C THR A 4 28.55 0.57 -8.19
N HIS A 5 28.51 1.27 -7.07
CA HIS A 5 27.66 0.87 -5.96
C HIS A 5 26.24 0.93 -6.49
N GLU A 6 25.67 -0.21 -6.88
CA GLU A 6 24.23 -0.31 -7.05
C GLU A 6 23.64 0.02 -5.68
N GLN A 7 23.13 1.24 -5.54
CA GLN A 7 22.39 1.66 -4.35
C GLN A 7 21.20 0.72 -4.24
N SER A 8 21.28 -0.18 -3.26
CA SER A 8 20.15 -1.02 -2.87
C SER A 8 19.33 -0.25 -1.83
N THR A 9 18.02 -0.23 -2.04
CA THR A 9 17.07 0.30 -1.06
C THR A 9 16.12 -0.81 -0.61
N LEU A 10 15.42 -0.58 0.50
CA LEU A 10 14.36 -1.47 0.96
C LEU A 10 13.02 -1.01 0.39
N GLY A 11 12.36 -1.89 -0.34
CA GLY A 11 10.97 -1.77 -0.75
C GLY A 11 10.05 -2.49 0.22
N HIS A 12 8.82 -2.01 0.32
CA HIS A 12 7.76 -2.53 1.18
C HIS A 12 6.45 -2.54 0.40
N PHE A 13 5.81 -3.69 0.23
CA PHE A 13 4.46 -3.75 -0.34
C PHE A 13 3.47 -4.26 0.71
N VAL A 14 2.23 -3.80 0.59
CA VAL A 14 1.11 -4.27 1.41
C VAL A 14 0.39 -5.36 0.64
N ARG A 15 0.17 -6.50 1.28
CA ARG A 15 -0.62 -7.60 0.74
C ARG A 15 -1.86 -7.77 1.59
N ALA A 16 -3.02 -7.85 0.95
CA ALA A 16 -4.27 -8.21 1.58
C ALA A 16 -4.77 -9.53 0.97
N TYR A 17 -5.16 -10.49 1.79
CA TYR A 17 -5.64 -11.79 1.36
C TYR A 17 -6.99 -12.10 1.99
N SER A 18 -7.95 -12.53 1.16
CA SER A 18 -9.22 -13.08 1.62
C SER A 18 -9.14 -14.61 1.52
N PRO A 19 -9.11 -15.35 2.64
CA PRO A 19 -9.22 -16.80 2.61
C PRO A 19 -10.57 -17.25 2.04
N GLU A 20 -11.65 -16.52 2.37
CA GLU A 20 -13.02 -16.86 1.99
C GLU A 20 -13.27 -16.76 0.47
N HIS A 21 -12.61 -15.81 -0.19
CA HIS A 21 -12.76 -15.56 -1.63
C HIS A 21 -11.54 -16.01 -2.45
N GLU A 22 -10.55 -16.67 -1.82
CA GLU A 22 -9.26 -17.05 -2.42
C GLU A 22 -8.58 -15.91 -3.20
N MET A 23 -8.80 -14.67 -2.76
CA MET A 23 -8.39 -13.47 -3.48
C MET A 23 -7.20 -12.81 -2.78
N GLY A 24 -6.13 -12.58 -3.54
CA GLY A 24 -4.96 -11.85 -3.09
C GLY A 24 -4.82 -10.51 -3.79
N LEU A 25 -4.54 -9.47 -3.01
CA LEU A 25 -4.32 -8.10 -3.46
C LEU A 25 -2.94 -7.66 -3.03
N SER A 26 -2.20 -7.04 -3.93
CA SER A 26 -0.90 -6.45 -3.62
C SER A 26 -0.92 -4.99 -4.04
N PHE A 27 -0.66 -4.11 -3.08
CA PHE A 27 -0.50 -2.70 -3.34
C PHE A 27 0.90 -2.43 -3.90
N PRO A 28 1.08 -1.35 -4.68
CA PRO A 28 2.39 -0.97 -5.19
C PRO A 28 3.43 -0.87 -4.07
N ALA A 29 4.67 -1.26 -4.38
CA ALA A 29 5.76 -1.17 -3.43
C ALA A 29 6.09 0.29 -3.08
N LEU A 30 6.58 0.48 -1.85
CA LEU A 30 6.91 1.75 -1.24
C LEU A 30 8.32 1.70 -0.63
N THR A 31 9.07 2.79 -0.68
CA THR A 31 10.39 2.91 -0.04
C THR A 31 10.28 3.24 1.46
N ILE A 32 9.11 3.67 1.93
CA ILE A 32 8.88 4.08 3.33
C ILE A 32 8.06 3.01 4.06
N LYS A 33 8.71 2.25 4.96
CA LYS A 33 8.04 1.23 5.79
C LYS A 33 6.85 1.77 6.59
N GLY A 34 7.00 2.95 7.19
CA GLY A 34 5.94 3.56 8.00
C GLY A 34 4.65 3.81 7.20
N LEU A 35 4.80 4.19 5.92
CA LEU A 35 3.67 4.39 5.03
C LEU A 35 2.99 3.06 4.65
N ALA A 36 3.77 2.00 4.44
CA ALA A 36 3.22 0.66 4.20
C ALA A 36 2.46 0.12 5.42
N LEU A 37 2.98 0.34 6.62
CA LEU A 37 2.31 -0.05 7.88
C LEU A 37 0.99 0.69 8.06
N GLU A 38 1.00 2.00 7.85
CA GLU A 38 -0.19 2.81 7.91
C GLU A 38 -1.25 2.37 6.89
N LEU A 39 -0.85 2.14 5.64
CA LEU A 39 -1.75 1.61 4.64
C LEU A 39 -2.34 0.25 5.07
N ALA A 40 -1.52 -0.62 5.68
CA ALA A 40 -2.02 -1.88 6.20
C ALA A 40 -3.06 -1.69 7.32
N GLU A 41 -2.88 -0.72 8.20
CA GLU A 41 -3.85 -0.39 9.26
C GLU A 41 -5.15 0.17 8.68
N MET A 42 -5.05 1.12 7.74
CA MET A 42 -6.20 1.66 7.01
C MET A 42 -7.01 0.55 6.35
N LEU A 43 -6.36 -0.43 5.71
CA LEU A 43 -7.04 -1.56 5.08
C LEU A 43 -7.70 -2.50 6.09
N ARG A 44 -7.07 -2.77 7.24
CA ARG A 44 -7.68 -3.59 8.30
C ARG A 44 -8.91 -2.93 8.91
N GLU A 45 -8.95 -1.60 8.99
CA GLU A 45 -10.11 -0.85 9.47
C GLU A 45 -11.34 -1.12 8.60
N VAL A 46 -11.19 -1.01 7.28
CA VAL A 46 -12.33 -1.07 6.34
C VAL A 46 -12.59 -2.45 5.75
N LEU A 47 -11.61 -3.34 5.80
CA LEU A 47 -11.71 -4.72 5.33
C LEU A 47 -11.22 -5.69 6.42
N PRO A 48 -11.90 -5.74 7.59
CA PRO A 48 -11.43 -6.51 8.75
C PRO A 48 -11.40 -8.04 8.53
N ALA A 49 -12.11 -8.53 7.51
CA ALA A 49 -12.09 -9.93 7.11
C ALA A 49 -10.84 -10.33 6.30
N LEU A 50 -10.01 -9.36 5.89
CA LEU A 50 -8.78 -9.62 5.15
C LEU A 50 -7.59 -9.83 6.07
N ASP A 51 -6.76 -10.81 5.75
CA ASP A 51 -5.41 -10.91 6.30
C ASP A 51 -4.51 -9.91 5.59
N VAL A 52 -4.09 -8.86 6.30
CA VAL A 52 -3.25 -7.79 5.75
C VAL A 52 -1.85 -7.87 6.34
N SER A 53 -0.85 -7.95 5.46
CA SER A 53 0.57 -8.07 5.81
C SER A 53 1.44 -7.07 5.05
N VAL A 54 2.59 -6.72 5.62
CA VAL A 54 3.61 -5.88 4.98
C VAL A 54 4.83 -6.74 4.69
N VAL A 55 5.21 -6.82 3.42
CA VAL A 55 6.36 -7.60 2.96
C VAL A 55 7.48 -6.65 2.55
N SER A 56 8.69 -6.90 3.05
CA SER A 56 9.87 -6.10 2.74
C SER A 56 10.80 -6.87 1.81
N PHE A 57 11.45 -6.17 0.87
CA PHE A 57 12.34 -6.77 -0.11
C PHE A 57 13.42 -5.78 -0.54
N THR A 58 14.54 -6.29 -1.07
CA THR A 58 15.62 -5.46 -1.60
C THR A 58 15.29 -5.02 -3.02
N VAL A 59 15.50 -3.74 -3.31
CA VAL A 59 15.29 -3.11 -4.62
C VAL A 59 16.62 -2.53 -5.09
N THR A 60 16.93 -2.65 -6.39
CA THR A 60 18.16 -2.10 -6.98
C THR A 60 17.88 -1.30 -8.25
N GLY A 61 18.77 -0.34 -8.55
CA GLY A 61 18.78 0.38 -9.82
C GLY A 61 17.50 1.18 -10.10
N ILE A 62 17.06 1.19 -11.36
CA ILE A 62 15.92 2.00 -11.87
C ILE A 62 14.60 1.67 -11.14
N GLU A 63 14.46 0.45 -10.62
CA GLU A 63 13.27 0.06 -9.86
C GLU A 63 13.12 0.89 -8.58
N ALA A 64 14.23 1.25 -7.92
CA ALA A 64 14.21 2.09 -6.71
C ALA A 64 13.63 3.48 -6.98
N GLU A 65 13.97 4.09 -8.12
CA GLU A 65 13.46 5.40 -8.52
C GLU A 65 11.95 5.37 -8.79
N ASN A 66 11.47 4.32 -9.46
CA ASN A 66 10.04 4.13 -9.74
C ASN A 66 9.23 3.90 -8.46
N ILE A 67 9.77 3.13 -7.51
CA ILE A 67 9.16 2.90 -6.20
C ILE A 67 9.14 4.20 -5.38
N GLU A 68 10.16 5.05 -5.48
CA GLU A 68 10.18 6.36 -4.80
C GLU A 68 9.09 7.29 -5.34
N ILE A 69 8.93 7.39 -6.66
CA ILE A 69 7.83 8.17 -7.28
C ILE A 69 6.47 7.67 -6.80
N THR A 70 6.31 6.34 -6.75
CA THR A 70 5.09 5.69 -6.26
C THR A 70 4.84 6.01 -4.79
N THR A 71 5.91 6.01 -3.98
CA THR A 71 5.87 6.36 -2.56
C THR A 71 5.39 7.78 -2.33
N GLN A 72 5.88 8.76 -3.10
CA GLN A 72 5.43 10.15 -2.97
C GLN A 72 3.95 10.31 -3.31
N ARG A 73 3.46 9.58 -4.32
CA ARG A 73 2.02 9.58 -4.66
C ARG A 73 1.17 8.95 -3.56
N ALA A 74 1.59 7.78 -3.06
CA ALA A 74 0.90 7.08 -1.97
C ALA A 74 0.87 7.93 -0.69
N LYS A 75 1.98 8.59 -0.34
CA LYS A 75 2.08 9.48 0.81
C LYS A 75 1.04 10.59 0.76
N ARG A 76 0.91 11.26 -0.39
CA ARG A 76 -0.10 12.30 -0.59
C ARG A 76 -1.52 11.76 -0.40
N ARG A 77 -1.83 10.58 -0.97
CA ARG A 77 -3.15 9.95 -0.81
C ARG A 77 -3.46 9.57 0.63
N VAL A 78 -2.49 9.04 1.35
CA VAL A 78 -2.64 8.71 2.77
C VAL A 78 -2.90 9.97 3.60
N ILE A 79 -2.20 11.07 3.33
CA ILE A 79 -2.47 12.36 4.00
C ILE A 79 -3.89 12.86 3.72
N GLU A 80 -4.31 12.87 2.45
CA GLU A 80 -5.67 13.26 2.06
C GLU A 80 -6.73 12.38 2.75
N ALA A 81 -6.49 11.07 2.84
CA ALA A 81 -7.42 10.12 3.43
C ALA A 81 -7.50 10.21 4.96
N ARG A 82 -6.42 10.56 5.66
CA ARG A 82 -6.38 10.72 7.13
C ARG A 82 -7.36 11.77 7.66
N GLU A 83 -7.70 12.76 6.85
CA GLU A 83 -8.62 13.84 7.26
C GLU A 83 -10.09 13.42 7.16
N ALA A 84 -10.38 12.25 6.57
CA ALA A 84 -11.73 11.72 6.45
C ALA A 84 -12.17 10.94 7.70
N GLU A 85 -13.49 10.79 7.85
CA GLU A 85 -14.09 10.03 8.96
C GLU A 85 -13.70 8.54 8.96
N SER A 86 -13.59 7.92 7.78
CA SER A 86 -12.96 6.61 7.61
C SER A 86 -11.81 6.71 6.64
N SER A 87 -10.60 6.65 7.20
CA SER A 87 -9.37 6.87 6.46
C SER A 87 -9.11 5.78 5.42
N GLY A 88 -9.40 4.52 5.75
CA GLY A 88 -9.28 3.41 4.81
C GLY A 88 -10.23 3.51 3.62
N ALA A 89 -11.48 3.92 3.85
CA ALA A 89 -12.47 4.03 2.79
C ALA A 89 -12.12 5.18 1.84
N ALA A 90 -11.71 6.33 2.40
CA ALA A 90 -11.26 7.47 1.62
C ALA A 90 -10.00 7.16 0.81
N PHE A 91 -9.06 6.38 1.37
CA PHE A 91 -7.89 5.93 0.62
C PHE A 91 -8.27 5.06 -0.58
N LEU A 92 -9.09 4.02 -0.36
CA LEU A 92 -9.58 3.10 -1.40
C LEU A 92 -10.33 3.84 -2.52
N ASP A 93 -11.22 4.78 -2.15
CA ASP A 93 -11.90 5.67 -3.10
C ASP A 93 -10.90 6.53 -3.88
N GLY A 94 -9.91 7.13 -3.21
CA GLY A 94 -8.92 8.01 -3.81
C GLY A 94 -7.98 7.32 -4.82
N ILE A 95 -7.84 6.00 -4.73
CA ILE A 95 -7.13 5.17 -5.71
C ILE A 95 -8.06 4.42 -6.67
N GLY A 96 -9.38 4.58 -6.52
CA GLY A 96 -10.40 3.94 -7.36
C GLY A 96 -10.44 2.42 -7.23
N PHE A 97 -10.12 1.88 -6.05
CA PHE A 97 -9.97 0.44 -5.86
C PHE A 97 -10.86 -0.05 -4.72
N TRP A 98 -11.85 -0.88 -5.03
CA TRP A 98 -12.63 -1.63 -4.06
C TRP A 98 -12.55 -3.11 -4.40
N PRO A 99 -12.08 -3.97 -3.47
CA PRO A 99 -11.84 -5.37 -3.79
C PRO A 99 -13.10 -6.24 -3.82
N PHE A 100 -14.23 -5.72 -3.32
CA PHE A 100 -15.50 -6.42 -3.29
C PHE A 100 -16.56 -5.62 -4.05
N ASP A 101 -17.58 -6.30 -4.58
CA ASP A 101 -18.68 -5.74 -5.41
C ASP A 101 -19.55 -4.67 -4.73
N SER A 102 -19.17 -4.18 -3.56
CA SER A 102 -19.88 -3.10 -2.87
C SER A 102 -18.95 -2.31 -1.96
N LYS A 103 -18.80 -1.01 -2.23
CA LYS A 103 -18.45 -0.02 -1.21
C LYS A 103 -19.46 -0.20 -0.05
N PRO A 104 -19.02 -0.36 1.21
CA PRO A 104 -19.94 -0.39 2.33
C PRO A 104 -20.81 0.87 2.28
N LYS A 105 -22.13 0.71 2.29
CA LYS A 105 -23.05 1.85 2.38
C LYS A 105 -22.70 2.57 3.67
N GLN A 106 -22.25 3.82 3.57
CA GLN A 106 -22.17 4.69 4.74
C GLN A 106 -23.62 4.96 5.16
N GLU A 107 -24.04 4.36 6.27
CA GLU A 107 -25.30 4.67 6.94
C GLU A 107 -25.25 6.05 7.60
#